data_AF-A0A349A5B4-F1
#
_entry.id   AF-A0A349A5B4-F1
#
_cell.length_a   1.000
_cell.length_b   1.000
_cell.length_c   1.000
_cell.angle_alpha   90.00
_cell.angle_beta   90.00
_cell.angle_gamma   90.00
#
_symmetry.space_group_name_H-M   'P 1'
#
loop_
_entity.id
_entity.type
_entity.pdbx_description
1 polymer ?
#
loop_
_entity_poly.entity_id
_entity_poly.type
_entity_poly.pdbx_seq_one_letter_code
_entity_poly.pdbx_strand_id
1 'polypeptide(L)' 'EEAPLVSSDFKGNVHSSIVDLEFTQVLRDNMAKVVAWYDNEWGYSCRVADLADFMGRKGWK' A
#
# COMPACT_ATOMS: atom_id res chain seq x y z
N GLU A 1 14.48 2.75 -5.91
CA GLU A 1 14.89 2.27 -7.24
C GLU A 1 15.79 3.32 -7.89
N GLU A 2 16.39 3.03 -9.05
CA GLU A 2 17.24 3.97 -9.79
C GLU A 2 16.49 4.82 -10.84
N ALA A 3 15.18 4.57 -11.06
CA ALA A 3 14.36 5.29 -12.03
C ALA A 3 12.96 5.62 -11.46
N PRO A 4 12.30 6.69 -11.96
CA PRO A 4 10.93 7.03 -11.58
C PRO A 4 9.97 5.91 -11.94
N LEU A 5 9.16 5.48 -10.97
CA LEU A 5 8.18 4.42 -11.15
C LEU A 5 6.83 4.95 -11.62
N VAL A 6 6.07 4.07 -12.24
CA VAL A 6 4.70 4.32 -12.68
C VAL A 6 3.77 3.22 -12.19
N SER A 7 2.46 3.40 -12.37
CA SER A 7 1.43 2.50 -11.83
C SER A 7 1.63 1.03 -12.17
N SER A 8 2.13 0.71 -13.37
CA SER A 8 2.31 -0.66 -13.82
C SER A 8 3.41 -1.42 -13.07
N ASP A 9 4.36 -0.72 -12.46
CA ASP A 9 5.48 -1.32 -11.73
C ASP A 9 5.02 -1.92 -10.39
N PHE A 10 3.84 -1.53 -9.92
CA PHE A 10 3.25 -1.99 -8.66
C PHE A 10 2.25 -3.13 -8.83
N LYS A 11 2.01 -3.62 -10.05
CA LYS A 11 1.10 -4.75 -10.30
C LYS A 11 1.58 -6.00 -9.57
N GLY A 12 0.67 -6.66 -8.85
CA GLY A 12 0.98 -7.85 -8.04
C GLY A 12 1.80 -7.55 -6.78
N ASN A 13 1.97 -6.28 -6.41
CA ASN A 13 2.64 -5.95 -5.17
C ASN A 13 1.75 -6.28 -3.96
N VAL A 14 2.30 -7.02 -3.00
CA VAL A 14 1.56 -7.53 -1.83
C VAL A 14 1.29 -6.47 -0.77
N HIS A 15 1.94 -5.30 -0.82
CA HIS A 15 1.81 -4.28 0.20
C HIS A 15 0.49 -3.51 0.05
N SER A 16 -0.15 -3.17 1.16
CA SER A 16 -1.39 -2.38 1.15
C SER A 16 -1.17 -0.92 0.75
N SER A 17 0.07 -0.42 0.87
CA SER A 17 0.43 0.96 0.55
C SER A 17 1.95 1.05 0.38
N ILE A 18 2.38 1.75 -0.66
CA ILE A 18 3.79 2.00 -0.99
C ILE A 18 3.93 3.50 -1.19
N VAL A 19 4.59 4.18 -0.26
CA VAL A 19 4.74 5.64 -0.31
C VAL A 19 5.68 6.02 -1.45
N ASP A 20 5.22 6.94 -2.28
CA ASP A 20 6.00 7.55 -3.33
C ASP A 20 6.68 8.82 -2.79
N LEU A 21 7.97 8.69 -2.48
CA LEU A 21 8.76 9.76 -1.87
C LEU A 21 9.00 10.92 -2.83
N GLU A 22 9.09 10.67 -4.14
CA GLU A 22 9.36 11.72 -5.13
C GLU A 22 8.17 12.69 -5.25
N PHE A 23 6.95 12.17 -5.12
CA PHE A 23 5.74 12.98 -5.16
C PHE A 23 5.25 13.46 -3.79
N THR A 24 5.90 13.04 -2.70
CA THR A 24 5.57 13.45 -1.33
C THR A 24 6.26 14.76 -0.96
N GLN A 25 5.49 15.76 -0.53
CA GLN A 25 5.98 17.13 -0.33
C GLN A 25 5.31 17.79 0.88
N VAL A 26 6.09 18.60 1.62
CA VAL A 26 5.54 19.57 2.57
C VAL A 26 5.23 20.87 1.82
N LEU A 27 3.96 21.25 1.83
CA LEU A 27 3.44 22.47 1.26
C LEU A 27 3.34 23.53 2.36
N ARG A 28 3.96 24.69 2.13
CA ARG A 28 4.15 25.73 3.15
C ARG A 28 4.86 25.11 4.37
N ASP A 29 4.32 25.28 5.57
CA ASP A 29 5.00 24.87 6.81
C ASP A 29 4.29 23.73 7.56
N ASN A 30 3.00 23.47 7.29
CA ASN A 30 2.18 22.58 8.11
C ASN A 30 1.23 21.66 7.33
N MET A 31 1.39 21.55 6.01
CA MET A 31 0.56 20.67 5.18
C MET A 31 1.43 19.68 4.41
N ALA A 32 1.20 18.38 4.58
CA ALA A 32 1.89 17.35 3.82
C ALA A 32 0.98 16.78 2.73
N LYS A 33 1.45 16.78 1.48
CA LYS A 33 0.87 15.99 0.39
C LYS A 33 1.66 14.69 0.33
N VAL A 34 1.03 13.58 0.66
CA VAL A 34 1.62 12.23 0.57
C VAL A 34 0.95 11.50 -0.58
N VAL A 35 1.76 10.87 -1.43
CA VAL A 35 1.28 10.00 -2.51
C VAL A 35 1.70 8.58 -2.18
N ALA A 36 0.79 7.62 -2.39
CA ALA A 36 1.11 6.22 -2.21
C ALA A 36 0.39 5.37 -3.27
N TRP A 37 1.11 4.39 -3.80
CA TRP A 37 0.60 3.39 -4.70
C TRP A 37 0.10 2.17 -3.94
N TYR A 38 -0.87 1.47 -4.52
CA TYR A 38 -1.26 0.14 -4.10
C TYR A 38 -1.92 -0.57 -5.28
N ASP A 39 -1.66 -1.87 -5.40
CA ASP A 39 -2.47 -2.72 -6.25
C ASP A 39 -3.79 -2.97 -5.53
N ASN A 40 -4.87 -2.41 -6.07
CA ASN A 40 -6.18 -2.46 -5.45
C ASN A 40 -6.79 -3.87 -5.44
N GLU A 41 -6.38 -4.75 -6.35
CA GLU A 41 -6.83 -6.14 -6.38
C GLU A 41 -5.92 -6.99 -5.50
N TRP A 42 -4.62 -6.98 -5.78
CA TRP A 42 -3.68 -7.92 -5.18
C TRP A 42 -3.38 -7.63 -3.72
N GLY A 43 -3.06 -6.37 -3.39
CA GLY A 43 -2.78 -5.96 -2.02
C GLY A 43 -3.99 -6.16 -1.12
N TYR A 44 -5.19 -5.86 -1.63
CA TYR A 44 -6.44 -6.09 -0.91
C TYR A 44 -6.70 -7.58 -0.67
N SER A 45 -6.59 -8.42 -1.70
CA SER A 45 -6.76 -9.88 -1.57
C SER A 45 -5.81 -10.48 -0.55
N CYS A 46 -4.54 -10.06 -0.51
CA CYS A 46 -3.60 -10.49 0.53
C CYS A 46 -4.07 -10.09 1.93
N ARG A 47 -4.57 -8.85 2.13
CA ARG A 47 -5.09 -8.41 3.43
C ARG A 47 -6.34 -9.15 3.89
N VAL A 48 -7.22 -9.51 2.95
CA VAL A 48 -8.39 -10.34 3.26
C VAL A 48 -7.96 -11.73 3.72
N ALA A 49 -6.97 -12.35 3.06
CA ALA A 49 -6.42 -13.64 3.46
C ALA A 49 -5.74 -13.56 4.85
N ASP A 50 -4.93 -12.54 5.09
CA ASP A 50 -4.29 -12.30 6.40
C ASP A 50 -5.32 -12.13 7.51
N LEU A 51 -6.41 -11.39 7.25
CA LEU A 51 -7.50 -11.20 8.21
C LEU A 51 -8.23 -12.51 8.49
N ALA A 52 -8.49 -13.33 7.47
CA ALA A 52 -9.12 -14.64 7.64
C ALA A 52 -8.26 -15.58 8.50
N ASP A 53 -6.94 -15.64 8.26
CA ASP A 53 -6.02 -16.40 9.11
C ASP A 53 -6.02 -15.87 10.55
N PHE A 54 -5.97 -14.55 10.71
CA PHE A 54 -6.02 -13.92 12.03
C PHE A 54 -7.31 -14.29 12.78
N MET A 55 -8.48 -14.25 12.13
CA MET A 55 -9.76 -14.64 12.73
C MET A 55 -9.78 -16.12 13.11
N GLY A 56 -9.29 -17.00 12.23
CA GLY A 56 -9.17 -18.43 12.50
C GLY A 56 -8.32 -18.71 13.75
N ARG A 57 -7.17 -18.04 13.85
CA ARG A 57 -6.26 -18.15 15.01
C ARG A 57 -6.84 -17.55 16.29
N LYS A 58 -7.72 -16.55 16.20
CA LYS A 58 -8.41 -15.97 17.35
C LYS A 58 -9.57 -16.83 17.86
N GLY A 59 -9.88 -17.95 17.21
CA GLY A 59 -10.90 -18.89 17.64
C GLY A 59 -12.32 -18.38 17.33
N TRP A 60 -12.51 -17.83 16.13
CA TRP A 60 -13.84 -17.48 15.62
C TRP A 60 -14.79 -18.68 15.81
N LYS A 61 -15.83 -18.49 16.62
CA LYS A 61 -16.87 -19.48 16.92
C LYS A 61 -18.03 -19.33 15.94
#